data_AF-A0A6L4KG70-F1
#
_entry.id   AF-A0A6L4KG70-F1
#
_cell.length_a   1.000
_cell.length_b   1.000
_cell.length_c   1.000
_cell.angle_alpha   90.00
_cell.angle_beta   90.00
_cell.angle_gamma   90.00
#
_symmetry.space_group_name_H-M   'P 1'
#
loop_
_entity.id
_entity.type
_entity.pdbx_description
1 polymer ?
#
loop_
_entity_poly.entity_id
_entity_poly.type
_entity_poly.pdbx_seq_one_letter_code
_entity_poly.pdbx_strand_id
1 'polypeptide(L)'
;MASDGTSKRKETDMAKDMLTFDAGDLSDDQLMTVMAVANIAKARMDAVEKGCKAVLVGRMETGHRPAMLDGEELADIQRTAGGGDGEWVVKDAAAYGAWLDRQEGMEDFVRRVPMPTADAMDPGFLGPLVEKIGGGDVPDGVQWKAPAAPQVRVTFKDKGRALEALERRPATVERLLGATAEPTSPAPAPEAPKDESDVDGLFEGLGL
;
A
#
# COMPACT_ATOMS: atom_id res chain seq x y z
N MET A 1 -36.40 -30.26 28.20
CA MET A 1 -36.82 -29.43 27.07
C MET A 1 -35.67 -29.39 26.09
N ALA A 2 -35.89 -29.89 24.88
CA ALA A 2 -34.97 -29.77 23.76
C ALA A 2 -35.15 -28.40 23.08
N SER A 3 -34.08 -27.80 22.59
CA SER A 3 -33.97 -27.38 21.19
C SER A 3 -32.54 -26.94 20.89
N ASP A 4 -32.01 -27.56 19.85
CA ASP A 4 -30.89 -27.09 19.04
C ASP A 4 -31.03 -25.60 18.67
N GLY A 5 -29.88 -24.94 18.63
CA GLY A 5 -29.67 -23.57 18.19
C GLY A 5 -28.30 -23.46 17.51
N THR A 6 -28.07 -24.35 16.54
CA THR A 6 -27.01 -24.35 15.54
C THR A 6 -26.65 -22.94 15.05
N SER A 7 -25.34 -22.71 14.89
CA SER A 7 -24.70 -21.76 13.97
C SER A 7 -25.41 -20.43 13.73
N LYS A 8 -24.89 -19.35 14.32
CA LYS A 8 -24.80 -18.05 13.64
C LYS A 8 -23.82 -17.14 14.38
N ARG A 9 -23.02 -16.40 13.59
CA ARG A 9 -21.91 -15.50 13.97
C ARG A 9 -20.52 -16.14 14.04
N LYS A 10 -20.25 -17.00 13.07
CA LYS A 10 -18.93 -17.17 12.46
C LYS A 10 -19.08 -16.85 10.96
N GLU A 11 -19.54 -15.65 10.66
CA GLU A 11 -19.83 -15.09 9.33
C GLU A 11 -20.30 -13.65 9.56
N THR A 12 -19.98 -12.72 8.65
CA THR A 12 -20.06 -11.23 8.74
C THR A 12 -18.89 -10.61 9.50
N ASP A 13 -17.84 -10.03 8.91
CA ASP A 13 -17.66 -9.48 7.56
C ASP A 13 -16.32 -9.92 6.94
N MET A 14 -16.38 -11.04 6.23
CA MET A 14 -15.56 -11.25 5.04
C MET A 14 -16.15 -10.36 3.92
N ALA A 15 -15.84 -9.07 3.97
CA ALA A 15 -16.01 -8.16 2.84
C ALA A 15 -14.97 -7.04 2.97
N LYS A 16 -13.72 -7.45 3.23
CA LYS A 16 -12.57 -6.65 2.81
C LYS A 16 -12.56 -6.80 1.29
N ASP A 17 -13.32 -5.95 0.62
CA ASP A 17 -13.37 -5.84 -0.83
C ASP A 17 -12.01 -5.29 -1.29
N MET A 18 -10.99 -6.12 -1.14
CA MET A 18 -9.71 -5.94 -1.81
C MET A 18 -9.99 -6.31 -3.24
N LEU A 19 -9.77 -5.38 -4.17
CA LEU A 19 -9.39 -5.76 -5.53
C LEU A 19 -8.35 -6.86 -5.40
N THR A 20 -8.76 -8.11 -5.64
CA THR A 20 -7.88 -9.27 -5.59
C THR A 20 -7.14 -9.26 -6.90
N PHE A 21 -6.05 -8.50 -6.94
CA PHE A 21 -5.09 -8.56 -8.03
C PHE A 21 -4.47 -9.97 -8.00
N ASP A 22 -4.92 -10.85 -8.88
CA ASP A 22 -4.34 -12.18 -9.04
C ASP A 22 -2.98 -12.05 -9.72
N ALA A 23 -1.94 -12.26 -8.91
CA ALA A 23 -0.55 -12.15 -9.32
C ALA A 23 0.07 -13.52 -9.67
N GLY A 24 -0.69 -14.62 -9.55
CA GLY A 24 -0.18 -15.99 -9.62
C GLY A 24 0.43 -16.37 -10.97
N ASP A 25 -0.10 -15.82 -12.06
CA ASP A 25 0.31 -16.14 -13.44
C ASP A 25 1.37 -15.17 -14.01
N LEU A 26 1.87 -14.23 -13.21
CA LEU A 26 2.84 -13.23 -13.65
C LEU A 26 4.28 -13.70 -13.44
N SER A 27 5.12 -13.46 -14.44
CA SER A 27 6.58 -13.62 -14.29
C SER A 27 7.16 -12.59 -13.31
N ASP A 28 8.32 -12.88 -12.73
CA ASP A 28 9.03 -11.99 -11.79
C ASP A 28 9.23 -10.58 -12.37
N ASP A 29 9.58 -10.46 -13.65
CA ASP A 29 9.76 -9.18 -14.34
C ASP A 29 8.44 -8.40 -14.46
N GLN A 30 7.33 -9.10 -14.69
CA GLN A 30 6.00 -8.50 -14.70
C GLN A 30 5.60 -8.06 -13.30
N LEU A 31 5.83 -8.88 -12.26
CA LEU A 31 5.58 -8.51 -10.86
C LEU A 31 6.36 -7.27 -10.43
N MET A 32 7.66 -7.19 -10.77
CA MET A 32 8.48 -6.02 -10.51
C MET A 32 7.92 -4.76 -11.19
N THR A 33 7.45 -4.91 -12.43
CA THR A 33 6.83 -3.81 -13.19
C THR A 33 5.51 -3.36 -12.57
N VAL A 34 4.63 -4.31 -12.20
CA VAL A 34 3.35 -4.03 -11.54
C VAL A 34 3.59 -3.28 -10.23
N MET A 35 4.53 -3.75 -9.41
CA MET A 35 4.86 -3.12 -8.14
C MET A 35 5.36 -1.68 -8.31
N ALA A 36 6.20 -1.44 -9.32
CA ALA A 36 6.68 -0.09 -9.63
C ALA A 36 5.54 0.83 -10.06
N VAL A 37 4.66 0.37 -10.95
CA VAL A 37 3.49 1.11 -11.45
C VAL A 37 2.53 1.42 -10.29
N ALA A 38 2.19 0.43 -9.46
CA ALA A 38 1.30 0.60 -8.31
C ALA A 38 1.87 1.61 -7.29
N ASN A 39 3.18 1.58 -7.02
CA ASN A 39 3.80 2.53 -6.11
C ASN A 39 3.79 3.96 -6.67
N ILE A 40 3.99 4.13 -7.98
CA ILE A 40 3.87 5.41 -8.67
C ILE A 40 2.43 5.94 -8.60
N ALA A 41 1.45 5.09 -8.89
CA ALA A 41 0.04 5.44 -8.81
C ALA A 41 -0.34 5.86 -7.39
N LYS A 42 0.06 5.09 -6.38
CA LYS A 42 -0.11 5.45 -4.96
C LYS A 42 0.50 6.82 -4.66
N ALA A 43 1.76 7.05 -5.04
CA ALA A 43 2.43 8.31 -4.79
C ALA A 43 1.75 9.51 -5.48
N ARG A 44 1.12 9.30 -6.65
CA ARG A 44 0.31 10.31 -7.32
C ARG A 44 -1.00 10.58 -6.57
N MET A 45 -1.73 9.53 -6.19
CA MET A 45 -2.97 9.67 -5.44
C MET A 45 -2.74 10.34 -4.08
N ASP A 46 -1.65 9.99 -3.38
CA ASP A 46 -1.24 10.66 -2.13
C ASP A 46 -0.97 12.16 -2.36
N ALA A 47 -0.40 12.53 -3.52
CA ALA A 47 -0.14 13.93 -3.87
C ALA A 47 -1.44 14.68 -4.19
N VAL A 48 -2.36 14.06 -4.94
CA VAL A 48 -3.69 14.59 -5.22
C VAL A 48 -4.46 14.79 -3.92
N GLU A 49 -4.50 13.78 -3.05
CA GLU A 49 -5.15 13.84 -1.74
C GLU A 49 -4.58 14.99 -0.89
N LYS A 50 -3.25 15.13 -0.83
CA LYS A 50 -2.60 16.25 -0.14
C LYS A 50 -2.99 17.60 -0.72
N GLY A 51 -3.03 17.72 -2.05
CA GLY A 51 -3.47 18.94 -2.74
C GLY A 51 -4.93 19.29 -2.43
N CYS A 52 -5.83 18.31 -2.48
CA CYS A 52 -7.23 18.46 -2.10
C CYS A 52 -7.38 18.88 -0.64
N LYS A 53 -6.69 18.22 0.30
CA LYS A 53 -6.69 18.59 1.72
C LYS A 53 -6.23 20.03 1.93
N ALA A 54 -5.13 20.45 1.28
CA ALA A 54 -4.62 21.82 1.40
C ALA A 54 -5.64 22.87 0.95
N VAL A 55 -6.37 22.61 -0.14
CA VAL A 55 -7.42 23.52 -0.62
C VAL A 55 -8.66 23.48 0.28
N LEU A 56 -9.07 22.28 0.74
CA LEU A 56 -10.25 22.11 1.59
C LEU A 56 -10.09 22.76 2.97
N VAL A 57 -8.88 22.79 3.54
CA VAL A 57 -8.59 23.51 4.80
C VAL A 57 -8.97 25.00 4.71
N GLY A 58 -8.83 25.63 3.54
CA GLY A 58 -9.20 27.02 3.32
C GLY A 58 -10.67 27.25 2.93
N ARG A 59 -11.41 26.21 2.54
CA ARG A 59 -12.77 26.33 1.96
C ARG A 59 -13.88 25.70 2.81
N MET A 60 -13.58 24.63 3.54
CA MET A 60 -14.54 24.01 4.45
C MET A 60 -14.52 24.74 5.77
N GLU A 61 -15.69 24.97 6.37
CA GLU A 61 -15.78 25.33 7.78
C GLU A 61 -15.42 24.13 8.67
N THR A 62 -15.09 24.38 9.94
CA THR A 62 -14.91 23.29 10.91
C THR A 62 -16.19 22.46 11.00
N GLY A 63 -16.07 21.14 10.93
CA GLY A 63 -17.21 20.23 10.92
C GLY A 63 -17.04 19.11 9.89
N HIS A 64 -18.14 18.40 9.64
CA HIS A 64 -18.21 17.23 8.77
C HIS A 64 -18.98 17.56 7.49
N ARG A 65 -18.56 16.99 6.35
CA ARG A 65 -19.33 16.99 5.10
C ARG A 65 -19.16 15.67 4.34
N PRO A 66 -20.24 15.06 3.85
CA PRO A 66 -20.15 13.88 2.99
C PRO A 66 -19.57 14.24 1.61
N ALA A 67 -18.72 13.37 1.10
CA ALA A 67 -18.22 13.37 -0.26
C ALA A 67 -19.09 12.44 -1.11
N MET A 68 -19.78 13.03 -2.08
CA MET A 68 -20.71 12.31 -2.97
C MET A 68 -20.04 12.01 -4.31
N LEU A 69 -20.28 10.83 -4.86
CA LEU A 69 -20.02 10.49 -6.26
C LEU A 69 -21.30 9.91 -6.87
N ASP A 70 -21.75 10.48 -7.98
CA ASP A 70 -22.96 10.05 -8.70
C ASP A 70 -24.22 9.91 -7.82
N GLY A 71 -24.32 10.73 -6.76
CA GLY A 71 -25.44 10.73 -5.82
C GLY A 71 -25.32 9.74 -4.67
N GLU A 72 -24.24 8.95 -4.61
CA GLU A 72 -23.92 8.04 -3.51
C GLU A 72 -22.85 8.66 -2.59
N GLU A 73 -23.01 8.49 -1.28
CA GLU A 73 -22.04 8.96 -0.30
C GLU A 73 -20.86 7.99 -0.22
N LEU A 74 -19.66 8.45 -0.60
CA LEU A 74 -18.45 7.63 -0.59
C LEU A 74 -17.65 7.72 0.71
N ALA A 75 -17.65 8.88 1.35
CA ALA A 75 -16.87 9.13 2.55
C ALA A 75 -17.36 10.38 3.28
N ASP A 76 -17.14 10.43 4.60
CA ASP A 76 -17.31 11.66 5.37
C ASP A 76 -15.97 12.39 5.52
N ILE A 77 -15.93 13.68 5.17
CA ILE A 77 -14.76 14.54 5.28
C ILE A 77 -14.92 15.45 6.49
N GLN A 78 -14.04 15.28 7.47
CA GLN A 78 -13.97 16.12 8.65
C GLN A 78 -12.87 17.17 8.54
N ARG A 79 -13.22 18.45 8.75
CA ARG A 79 -12.26 19.50 9.11
C ARG A 79 -12.32 19.69 10.62
N THR A 80 -11.24 19.31 11.31
CA THR A 80 -11.07 19.60 12.73
C THR A 80 -10.70 21.07 12.93
N ALA A 81 -11.11 21.68 14.04
CA ALA A 81 -10.57 22.96 14.45
C ALA A 81 -9.05 22.81 14.62
N GLY A 82 -8.26 23.78 14.13
CA GLY A 82 -6.86 23.86 14.52
C GLY A 82 -6.79 24.05 16.03
N GLY A 83 -6.02 23.20 16.73
CA GLY A 83 -5.69 23.45 18.13
C GLY A 83 -4.93 24.77 18.27
N GLY A 84 -5.05 25.43 19.43
CA GLY A 84 -4.36 26.68 19.76
C GLY A 84 -2.83 26.57 19.75
N ASP A 85 -2.16 27.61 20.28
CA ASP A 85 -0.69 27.72 20.33
C ASP A 85 -0.07 26.38 20.73
N GLY A 86 0.67 25.77 19.79
CA GLY A 86 1.09 24.38 19.88
C GLY A 86 1.82 24.06 21.19
N GLU A 87 1.69 22.80 21.62
CA GLU A 87 2.36 22.31 22.82
C GLU A 87 3.76 21.76 22.51
N TRP A 88 4.75 22.09 23.35
CA TRP A 88 6.07 21.49 23.28
C TRP A 88 6.06 20.13 24.00
N VAL A 89 6.25 19.05 23.24
CA VAL A 89 6.32 17.70 23.77
C VAL A 89 7.76 17.19 23.76
N VAL A 90 8.23 16.65 24.88
CA VAL A 90 9.54 16.00 24.98
C VAL A 90 9.50 14.66 24.24
N LYS A 91 10.19 14.56 23.10
CA LYS A 91 10.26 13.32 22.30
C LYS A 91 11.37 12.36 22.73
N ASP A 92 12.41 12.91 23.36
CA ASP A 92 13.55 12.16 23.88
C ASP A 92 13.92 12.75 25.24
N ALA A 93 13.49 12.06 26.30
CA ALA A 93 13.71 12.50 27.68
C ALA A 93 15.19 12.45 28.06
N ALA A 94 15.97 11.52 27.50
CA ALA A 94 17.39 11.40 27.81
C ALA A 94 18.20 12.55 27.22
N ALA A 95 17.96 12.87 25.94
CA ALA A 95 18.60 14.01 25.29
C ALA A 95 18.20 15.36 25.93
N TYR A 96 16.93 15.52 26.28
CA TYR A 96 16.44 16.73 26.95
C TYR A 96 17.02 16.87 28.37
N GLY A 97 17.04 15.78 29.15
CA GLY A 97 17.66 15.77 30.47
C GLY A 97 19.16 16.10 30.43
N ALA A 98 19.91 15.54 29.47
CA ALA A 98 21.33 15.87 29.27
C ALA A 98 21.57 17.32 28.80
N TRP A 99 20.58 17.95 28.15
CA TRP A 99 20.63 19.37 27.83
C TRP A 99 20.38 20.23 29.08
N LEU A 100 19.40 19.87 29.91
CA LEU A 100 19.10 20.54 31.18
C LEU A 100 20.27 20.47 32.17
N ASP A 101 20.94 19.32 32.28
CA ASP A 101 22.11 19.10 33.17
C ASP A 101 23.30 20.01 32.82
N ARG A 102 23.30 20.61 31.62
CA ARG A 102 24.31 21.57 31.15
C ARG A 102 23.92 23.03 31.38
N GLN A 103 22.67 23.31 31.78
CA GLN A 103 22.20 24.66 32.03
C GLN A 103 22.36 25.01 33.51
N GLU A 104 22.91 26.18 33.80
CA GLU A 104 23.02 26.70 35.16
C GLU A 104 21.63 26.97 35.75
N GLY A 105 21.36 26.48 36.96
CA GLY A 105 20.09 26.71 37.67
C GLY A 105 18.97 25.73 37.30
N MET A 106 19.27 24.67 36.54
CA MET A 106 18.31 23.63 36.16
C MET A 106 18.54 22.28 36.84
N GLU A 107 19.45 22.23 37.82
CA GLU A 107 19.93 21.00 38.46
C GLU A 107 18.80 20.25 39.18
N ASP A 108 17.83 20.96 39.74
CA ASP A 108 16.66 20.39 40.42
C ASP A 108 15.67 19.70 39.46
N PHE A 109 15.77 19.96 38.15
CA PHE A 109 14.89 19.39 37.13
C PHE A 109 15.49 18.15 36.45
N VAL A 110 16.66 17.66 36.92
CA VAL A 110 17.35 16.50 36.37
C VAL A 110 17.50 15.41 37.43
N ARG A 111 17.21 14.15 37.06
CA ARG A 111 17.45 12.97 37.92
C ARG A 111 18.56 12.11 37.34
N ARG A 112 19.60 11.84 38.14
CA ARG A 112 20.64 10.85 37.80
C ARG A 112 20.12 9.44 38.05
N VAL A 113 20.15 8.59 37.02
CA VAL A 113 19.78 7.17 37.08
C VAL A 113 20.89 6.31 36.49
N PRO A 114 21.11 5.08 37.00
CA PRO A 114 22.02 4.13 36.37
C PRO A 114 21.55 3.82 34.93
N MET A 115 22.42 4.00 33.94
CA MET A 115 22.13 3.73 32.53
C MET A 115 23.15 2.74 31.96
N PRO A 116 22.74 1.78 31.12
CA PRO A 116 23.67 0.91 30.42
C PRO A 116 24.56 1.73 29.46
N THR A 117 25.81 1.31 29.29
CA THR A 117 26.71 1.89 28.29
C THR A 117 26.30 1.48 26.88
N ALA A 118 26.79 2.19 25.85
CA ALA A 118 26.56 1.83 24.45
C ALA A 118 27.00 0.40 24.14
N ASP A 119 28.17 0.00 24.66
CA ASP A 119 28.71 -1.35 24.48
C ASP A 119 27.82 -2.42 25.11
N ALA A 120 27.17 -2.11 26.25
CA ALA A 120 26.24 -3.04 26.91
C ALA A 120 24.88 -3.14 26.20
N MET A 121 24.55 -2.16 25.35
CA MET A 121 23.36 -2.18 24.48
C MET A 121 23.64 -2.84 23.12
N ASP A 122 24.89 -3.18 22.81
CA ASP A 122 25.26 -3.81 21.55
C ASP A 122 24.65 -5.22 21.43
N PRO A 123 24.08 -5.60 20.27
CA PRO A 123 23.51 -6.92 20.07
C PRO A 123 24.50 -8.08 20.29
N GLY A 124 25.79 -7.87 19.97
CA GLY A 124 26.86 -8.83 20.21
C GLY A 124 27.19 -9.02 21.69
N PHE A 125 26.83 -8.05 22.55
CA PHE A 125 26.90 -8.18 24.00
C PHE A 125 25.60 -8.77 24.58
N LEU A 126 24.44 -8.27 24.12
CA LEU A 126 23.12 -8.69 24.62
C LEU A 126 22.81 -10.16 24.36
N GLY A 127 23.13 -10.69 23.17
CA GLY A 127 22.88 -12.10 22.84
C GLY A 127 23.56 -13.08 23.81
N PRO A 128 24.90 -13.01 23.97
CA PRO A 128 25.60 -13.81 24.96
C PRO A 128 25.18 -13.55 26.41
N LEU A 129 24.76 -12.33 26.76
CA LEU A 129 24.24 -12.02 28.11
C LEU A 129 22.94 -12.79 28.40
N VAL A 130 21.96 -12.71 27.49
CA VAL A 130 20.68 -13.43 27.61
C VAL A 130 20.90 -14.94 27.64
N GLU A 131 21.78 -15.46 26.77
CA GLU A 131 22.05 -16.90 26.67
C GLU A 131 22.87 -17.45 27.83
N LYS A 132 23.90 -16.74 28.31
CA LYS A 132 24.88 -17.27 29.28
C LYS A 132 24.59 -16.89 30.72
N ILE A 133 23.99 -15.72 30.96
CA ILE A 133 23.78 -15.17 32.31
C ILE A 133 22.30 -15.18 32.66
N GLY A 134 21.43 -14.84 31.70
CA GLY A 134 19.98 -14.89 31.87
C GLY A 134 19.38 -16.30 31.77
N GLY A 135 20.15 -17.33 31.41
CA GLY A 135 19.64 -18.69 31.23
C GLY A 135 18.59 -18.83 30.12
N GLY A 136 18.55 -17.88 29.18
CA GLY A 136 17.50 -17.75 28.17
C GLY A 136 16.40 -16.76 28.51
N ASP A 137 16.33 -16.25 29.75
CA ASP A 137 15.39 -15.20 30.13
C ASP A 137 15.90 -13.81 29.71
N VAL A 138 15.03 -13.04 29.07
CA VAL A 138 15.32 -11.69 28.59
C VAL A 138 15.25 -10.71 29.78
N PRO A 139 16.32 -9.93 30.07
CA PRO A 139 16.30 -8.95 31.15
C PRO A 139 15.22 -7.89 30.97
N ASP A 140 14.70 -7.37 32.09
CA ASP A 140 13.77 -6.24 32.08
C ASP A 140 14.34 -5.04 31.29
N GLY A 141 13.50 -4.44 30.44
CA GLY A 141 13.88 -3.33 29.57
C GLY A 141 14.58 -3.74 28.27
N VAL A 142 14.91 -5.03 28.08
CA VAL A 142 15.38 -5.59 26.81
C VAL A 142 14.19 -6.24 26.11
N GLN A 143 14.01 -5.94 24.81
CA GLN A 143 12.96 -6.55 24.01
C GLN A 143 13.59 -7.39 22.88
N TRP A 144 13.16 -8.65 22.77
CA TRP A 144 13.44 -9.42 21.57
C TRP A 144 12.66 -8.84 20.38
N LYS A 145 13.39 -8.35 19.39
CA LYS A 145 12.82 -7.95 18.11
C LYS A 145 13.00 -9.11 17.15
N ALA A 146 11.91 -9.83 16.88
CA ALA A 146 11.91 -10.84 15.83
C ALA A 146 12.42 -10.22 14.52
N PRO A 147 13.20 -10.97 13.71
CA PRO A 147 13.59 -10.50 12.39
C PRO A 147 12.32 -10.12 11.63
N ALA A 148 12.34 -8.94 11.00
CA ALA A 148 11.24 -8.53 10.15
C ALA A 148 11.04 -9.61 9.07
N ALA A 149 9.79 -9.95 8.79
CA ALA A 149 9.47 -10.80 7.65
C ALA A 149 10.12 -10.22 6.38
N PRO A 150 10.59 -11.07 5.44
CA PRO A 150 11.14 -10.59 4.19
C PRO A 150 10.13 -9.66 3.50
N GLN A 151 10.57 -8.44 3.20
CA GLN A 151 9.75 -7.39 2.59
C GLN A 151 10.33 -7.00 1.23
N VAL A 152 9.47 -6.89 0.23
CA VAL A 152 9.85 -6.32 -1.08
C VAL A 152 9.66 -4.81 -0.99
N ARG A 153 10.77 -4.06 -1.08
CA ARG A 153 10.75 -2.59 -1.05
C ARG A 153 10.98 -2.02 -2.44
N VAL A 154 10.06 -1.18 -2.89
CA VAL A 154 10.25 -0.39 -4.12
C VAL A 154 10.99 0.90 -3.78
N THR A 155 12.13 1.13 -4.42
CA THR A 155 12.88 2.40 -4.34
C THR A 155 13.22 2.85 -5.76
N PHE A 156 12.80 4.05 -6.14
CA PHE A 156 13.10 4.61 -7.44
C PHE A 156 14.49 5.26 -7.43
N LYS A 157 15.33 4.91 -8.41
CA LYS A 157 16.61 5.60 -8.64
C LYS A 157 16.38 7.05 -9.10
N ASP A 158 15.38 7.26 -9.95
CA ASP A 158 14.89 8.55 -10.39
C ASP A 158 13.37 8.48 -10.56
N LYS A 159 12.65 9.18 -9.67
CA LYS A 159 11.18 9.19 -9.67
C LYS A 159 10.61 9.95 -10.87
N GLY A 160 11.30 10.99 -11.35
CA GLY A 160 10.87 11.80 -12.49
C GLY A 160 10.92 11.01 -13.80
N ARG A 161 12.04 10.34 -14.06
CA ARG A 161 12.15 9.44 -15.23
C ARG A 161 11.18 8.26 -15.17
N ALA A 162 10.94 7.70 -13.98
CA ALA A 162 9.97 6.61 -13.83
C ALA A 162 8.55 7.06 -14.18
N LEU A 163 8.18 8.29 -13.77
CA LEU A 163 6.91 8.91 -14.14
C LEU A 163 6.81 9.17 -15.64
N GLU A 164 7.85 9.74 -16.26
CA GLU A 164 7.86 10.03 -17.70
C GLU A 164 7.76 8.75 -18.54
N ALA A 165 8.44 7.68 -18.13
CA ALA A 165 8.34 6.38 -18.79
C ALA A 165 6.92 5.78 -18.70
N LEU A 166 6.22 6.05 -17.60
CA LEU A 166 4.85 5.60 -17.36
C LEU A 166 3.85 6.39 -18.21
N GLU A 167 4.01 7.72 -18.27
CA GLU A 167 3.19 8.62 -19.09
C GLU A 167 3.29 8.31 -20.59
N ARG A 168 4.46 7.86 -21.05
CA ARG A 168 4.65 7.42 -22.44
C ARG A 168 3.98 6.07 -22.75
N ARG A 169 3.49 5.34 -21.74
CA ARG A 169 2.92 3.98 -21.89
C ARG A 169 1.61 3.80 -21.10
N PRO A 170 0.57 4.62 -21.36
CA PRO A 170 -0.69 4.58 -20.60
C PRO A 170 -1.38 3.21 -20.69
N ALA A 171 -1.34 2.55 -21.86
CA ALA A 171 -1.92 1.22 -22.05
C ALA A 171 -1.30 0.13 -21.15
N THR A 172 -0.03 0.30 -20.73
CA THR A 172 0.60 -0.64 -19.78
C THR A 172 0.04 -0.44 -18.37
N VAL A 173 -0.25 0.81 -17.99
CA VAL A 173 -0.85 1.15 -16.70
C VAL A 173 -2.30 0.71 -16.64
N GLU A 174 -3.07 0.97 -17.70
CA GLU A 174 -4.48 0.59 -17.82
C GLU A 174 -4.67 -0.93 -17.75
N ARG A 175 -3.87 -1.69 -18.51
CA ARG A 175 -3.88 -3.16 -18.46
C ARG A 175 -3.54 -3.69 -17.07
N LEU A 176 -2.62 -3.05 -16.36
CA LEU A 176 -2.21 -3.43 -15.00
C LEU A 176 -3.22 -3.05 -13.92
N LEU A 177 -3.99 -1.98 -14.14
CA LEU A 177 -5.07 -1.53 -13.26
C LEU A 177 -6.41 -2.22 -13.53
N GLY A 178 -6.44 -3.23 -14.42
CA GLY A 178 -7.66 -3.98 -14.74
C GLY A 178 -8.65 -3.23 -15.62
N ALA A 179 -8.24 -2.16 -16.31
CA ALA A 179 -9.04 -1.59 -17.38
C ALA A 179 -9.00 -2.56 -18.57
N THR A 180 -9.95 -3.50 -18.57
CA THR A 180 -10.27 -4.30 -19.75
C THR A 180 -10.83 -3.37 -20.81
N ALA A 181 -9.96 -2.76 -21.61
CA ALA A 181 -10.36 -2.46 -22.98
C ALA A 181 -10.50 -3.83 -23.65
N GLU A 182 -11.70 -4.41 -23.57
CA GLU A 182 -12.08 -5.49 -24.48
C GLU A 182 -11.72 -5.01 -25.88
N PRO A 183 -10.93 -5.77 -26.67
CA PRO A 183 -10.86 -5.48 -28.08
C PRO A 183 -12.28 -5.69 -28.61
N THR A 184 -12.97 -4.60 -28.96
CA THR A 184 -14.17 -4.66 -29.79
C THR A 184 -13.74 -5.30 -31.12
N SER A 185 -13.76 -6.63 -31.15
CA SER A 185 -13.74 -7.40 -32.37
C SER A 185 -15.03 -7.06 -33.10
N PRO A 186 -15.00 -6.46 -34.30
CA PRO A 186 -16.24 -6.23 -35.02
C PRO A 186 -16.85 -7.59 -35.36
N ALA A 187 -18.04 -7.84 -34.80
CA ALA A 187 -18.88 -8.99 -35.09
C ALA A 187 -19.21 -9.07 -36.61
N PRO A 188 -19.44 -10.28 -37.14
CA PRO A 188 -19.44 -10.56 -38.57
C PRO A 188 -20.71 -10.03 -39.25
N ALA A 189 -20.56 -9.51 -40.47
CA ALA A 189 -21.69 -9.16 -41.34
C ALA A 189 -22.20 -10.42 -42.10
N PRO A 190 -23.51 -10.50 -42.40
CA PRO A 190 -24.26 -11.75 -42.57
C PRO A 190 -24.18 -12.37 -43.98
N GLU A 191 -24.30 -13.70 -44.05
CA GLU A 191 -24.60 -14.47 -45.27
C GLU A 191 -25.94 -14.02 -45.89
N ALA A 192 -26.04 -13.81 -47.21
CA ALA A 192 -26.51 -14.77 -48.24
C ALA A 192 -26.79 -13.96 -49.55
N PRO A 193 -26.83 -14.51 -50.79
CA PRO A 193 -27.51 -15.77 -51.11
C PRO A 193 -26.73 -16.77 -51.97
N LYS A 194 -27.21 -18.01 -51.90
CA LYS A 194 -26.89 -19.16 -52.75
C LYS A 194 -27.11 -18.81 -54.22
N ASP A 195 -26.13 -19.16 -55.06
CA ASP A 195 -26.38 -19.45 -56.47
C ASP A 195 -25.82 -20.85 -56.75
N GLU A 196 -26.74 -21.81 -56.85
CA GLU A 196 -26.48 -23.14 -57.36
C GLU A 196 -26.36 -23.03 -58.89
N SER A 197 -25.15 -23.17 -59.41
CA SER A 197 -24.97 -23.66 -60.78
C SER A 197 -23.79 -24.63 -60.83
N ASP A 198 -24.12 -25.89 -60.52
CA ASP A 198 -23.47 -27.06 -61.12
C ASP A 198 -23.53 -26.94 -62.64
N VAL A 199 -22.38 -26.92 -63.34
CA VAL A 199 -22.18 -27.71 -64.57
C VAL A 199 -20.69 -27.99 -64.79
N ASP A 200 -20.34 -29.26 -64.62
CA ASP A 200 -19.33 -30.08 -65.32
C ASP A 200 -18.08 -29.43 -65.94
N GLY A 201 -16.93 -29.79 -65.37
CA GLY A 201 -15.60 -29.60 -65.96
C GLY A 201 -14.73 -30.84 -65.76
N LEU A 202 -15.24 -31.96 -66.26
CA LEU A 202 -14.63 -33.28 -66.30
C LEU A 202 -13.20 -33.23 -66.87
N PHE A 203 -12.26 -33.77 -66.10
CA PHE A 203 -10.91 -34.12 -66.52
C PHE A 203 -10.96 -35.18 -67.65
N GLU A 204 -10.79 -34.74 -68.90
CA GLU A 204 -10.31 -35.52 -70.05
C GLU A 204 -9.55 -34.53 -70.95
N GLY A 205 -8.37 -34.75 -71.52
CA GLY A 205 -7.51 -35.91 -71.63
C GLY A 205 -6.16 -35.50 -72.26
N LEU A 206 -5.26 -36.48 -72.34
CA LEU A 206 -3.90 -36.38 -72.87
C LEU A 206 -3.83 -36.07 -74.37
N GLY A 207 -2.76 -35.35 -74.73
CA GLY A 207 -1.88 -35.52 -75.91
C GLY A 207 -2.42 -36.10 -77.22
N LEU A 208 -2.47 -35.23 -78.24
CA LEU A 208 -1.69 -35.31 -79.49
C LEU A 208 -1.80 -34.00 -80.25
#